data_AF-A0A7S4R8Y3-F1
#
_entry.id   AF-A0A7S4R8Y3-F1
#
_cell.length_a   1.000
_cell.length_b   1.000
_cell.length_c   1.000
_cell.angle_alpha   90.00
_cell.angle_beta   90.00
_cell.angle_gamma   90.00
#
_symmetry.space_group_name_H-M   'P 1'
#
loop_
_entity.id
_entity.type
_entity.pdbx_description
1 polymer ?
#
loop_
_entity_poly.entity_id
_entity_poly.type
_entity_poly.pdbx_seq_one_letter_code
_entity_poly.pdbx_strand_id
1 'polypeptide(L)'
;MVATASITAAAAVARRLGVKTSTALTRYGSTRSSTAVALAAARHGGSSSFAFNGSKMMTTDNNNSDMNKSLQSCFSSATKSNEDGSSSSSNETLPPSSSSKNQILPTKHSRNMAPPIAPHDKLSKLTTNLLSSTPGTLFSYDSNDTTKKLTLKEEKELAIQRADVISQTFEYVLHGHSALLVGSIVDKIYALEERNDVPDEETESEKYQEWMKLRKGDSNDGAMTPLERASIMNQLLERIEEEGKVYVEMRSRHLSQVANVDQFRRHVGTKEEDLVLDDDNFDSSSSSSSSSSSDSSSDSDNENDSSKFKQDAVSSFGTTPGPTIAMYDLVLDALALTSTPTTPSVAKSMLLRIIERHELDGGYDNTNPLSIPTALSYNAVIRCCANVPIDFDVSTADEDGNKKNIYVRDAAIDASFVTFDAMLRSDVVERNSATYDYLIRAVTKLMPTSRTQGNIIYALYTKAREEGVYSEAVRQALMDASIEDIGEEFAKWFQNEVKEKDVLGYPQRERQNSRILRYQIGDDTY
;
A
#
# COMPACT_ATOMS: atom_id res chain seq x y z
N MET A 1 -22.36 5.53 7.39
CA MET A 1 -22.14 4.13 7.84
C MET A 1 -20.77 3.56 7.44
N VAL A 2 -20.16 3.98 6.32
CA VAL A 2 -18.79 3.55 5.93
C VAL A 2 -17.70 4.03 6.91
N ALA A 3 -17.84 5.22 7.49
CA ALA A 3 -16.85 5.78 8.42
C ALA A 3 -16.71 5.02 9.76
N THR A 4 -17.80 4.41 10.27
CA THR A 4 -17.79 3.70 11.56
C THR A 4 -17.13 2.33 11.48
N ALA A 5 -17.19 1.67 10.31
CA ALA A 5 -16.51 0.38 10.10
C ALA A 5 -14.97 0.55 10.01
N SER A 6 -14.50 1.61 9.35
CA SER A 6 -13.06 1.90 9.19
C SER A 6 -12.36 2.25 10.51
N ILE A 7 -13.03 2.96 11.42
CA ILE A 7 -12.49 3.31 12.76
C ILE A 7 -12.28 2.06 13.62
N THR A 8 -13.13 1.04 13.48
CA THR A 8 -13.07 -0.18 14.30
C THR A 8 -11.90 -1.07 13.88
N ALA A 9 -11.62 -1.15 12.58
CA ALA A 9 -10.44 -1.86 12.04
C ALA A 9 -9.13 -1.19 12.46
N ALA A 10 -9.04 0.14 12.36
CA ALA A 10 -7.83 0.89 12.75
C ALA A 10 -7.49 0.75 14.25
N ALA A 11 -8.50 0.69 15.13
CA ALA A 11 -8.32 0.50 16.57
C ALA A 11 -7.85 -0.92 16.96
N ALA A 12 -8.09 -1.92 16.11
CA ALA A 12 -7.59 -3.28 16.30
C ALA A 12 -6.11 -3.40 15.86
N VAL A 13 -5.74 -2.73 14.76
CA VAL A 13 -4.35 -2.65 14.27
C VAL A 13 -3.45 -1.88 15.24
N ALA A 14 -3.90 -0.73 15.76
CA ALA A 14 -3.13 0.06 16.74
C ALA A 14 -2.84 -0.72 18.05
N ARG A 15 -3.76 -1.60 18.48
CA ARG A 15 -3.55 -2.49 19.64
C ARG A 15 -2.54 -3.61 19.36
N ARG A 16 -2.45 -4.09 18.11
CA ARG A 16 -1.46 -5.08 17.69
C ARG A 16 -0.03 -4.51 17.60
N LEU A 17 0.10 -3.23 17.23
CA LEU A 17 1.40 -2.55 17.09
C LEU A 17 2.05 -2.08 18.41
N GLY A 18 1.53 -2.51 19.57
CA GLY A 18 2.10 -2.12 20.88
C GLY A 18 2.01 -0.63 21.21
N VAL A 19 1.22 0.14 20.45
CA VAL A 19 1.00 1.56 20.72
C VAL A 19 0.15 1.67 21.98
N LYS A 20 0.76 2.12 23.08
CA LYS A 20 0.04 2.44 24.32
C LYS A 20 -0.89 3.63 24.07
N THR A 21 -2.12 3.36 23.66
CA THR A 21 -3.17 4.38 23.63
C THR A 21 -3.51 4.74 25.08
N SER A 22 -3.09 5.92 25.52
CA SER A 22 -3.52 6.52 26.78
C SER A 22 -5.05 6.63 26.79
N THR A 23 -5.68 5.98 27.76
CA THR A 23 -7.13 5.96 28.00
C THR A 23 -7.61 7.34 28.46
N ALA A 24 -7.76 8.29 27.52
CA ALA A 24 -8.28 9.63 27.80
C ALA A 24 -9.45 10.06 26.89
N LEU A 25 -10.12 9.11 26.22
CA LEU A 25 -11.25 9.38 25.32
C LEU A 25 -12.48 8.53 25.67
N THR A 26 -12.94 8.65 26.92
CA THR A 26 -14.33 8.29 27.27
C THR A 26 -14.75 9.09 28.50
N ARG A 27 -15.10 10.36 28.31
CA ARG A 27 -16.02 11.17 29.15
C ARG A 27 -15.91 12.64 28.73
N TYR A 28 -16.75 13.08 27.81
CA TYR A 28 -17.22 14.46 27.79
C TYR A 28 -18.67 14.47 27.34
N GLY A 29 -19.56 14.43 28.34
CA GLY A 29 -20.96 14.76 28.22
C GLY A 29 -21.31 15.68 29.40
N SER A 30 -21.73 16.91 29.09
CA SER A 30 -22.53 17.81 29.92
C SER A 30 -21.99 18.25 31.29
N THR A 31 -21.52 19.52 31.39
CA THR A 31 -22.22 20.61 32.11
C THR A 31 -21.40 21.90 32.15
N ARG A 32 -22.15 23.01 32.29
CA ARG A 32 -21.75 24.42 32.26
C ARG A 32 -20.86 24.86 33.43
N SER A 33 -20.16 25.97 33.18
CA SER A 33 -20.07 27.17 34.03
C SER A 33 -18.70 27.51 34.64
N SER A 34 -18.13 28.59 34.08
CA SER A 34 -17.50 29.76 34.69
C SER A 34 -16.29 29.68 35.65
N THR A 35 -15.51 30.76 35.50
CA THR A 35 -14.55 31.41 36.40
C THR A 35 -13.06 31.10 36.28
N ALA A 36 -12.32 32.20 36.16
CA ALA A 36 -10.89 32.39 35.99
C ALA A 36 -10.08 32.09 37.27
N VAL A 37 -8.75 31.95 37.13
CA VAL A 37 -7.70 32.79 37.75
C VAL A 37 -6.33 32.07 37.80
N ALA A 38 -5.31 32.82 37.35
CA ALA A 38 -3.88 32.88 37.72
C ALA A 38 -2.89 31.70 37.55
N LEU A 39 -1.88 32.00 36.73
CA LEU A 39 -0.44 32.13 37.07
C LEU A 39 0.14 31.26 38.21
N ALA A 40 1.20 30.50 37.89
CA ALA A 40 2.52 30.66 38.51
C ALA A 40 3.60 29.84 37.77
N ALA A 41 4.79 30.42 37.70
CA ALA A 41 6.00 29.93 37.06
C ALA A 41 6.93 29.18 38.04
N ALA A 42 7.78 28.30 37.52
CA ALA A 42 9.14 27.97 38.01
C ALA A 42 9.84 27.15 36.92
N ARG A 43 10.83 27.65 36.16
CA ARG A 43 12.26 27.88 36.47
C ARG A 43 12.96 26.70 37.15
N HIS A 44 13.75 25.95 36.36
CA HIS A 44 15.12 25.45 36.59
C HIS A 44 15.57 24.86 35.24
N GLY A 45 16.67 25.22 34.58
CA GLY A 45 17.94 25.74 35.06
C GLY A 45 18.90 24.57 35.31
N GLY A 46 19.57 24.09 34.25
CA GLY A 46 20.55 22.99 34.36
C GLY A 46 21.32 22.76 33.07
N SER A 47 22.35 23.57 32.82
CA SER A 47 23.41 23.28 31.86
C SER A 47 24.26 22.12 32.38
N SER A 48 24.51 21.11 31.54
CA SER A 48 25.68 20.25 31.70
C SER A 48 26.32 20.00 30.34
N SER A 49 27.44 20.68 30.12
CA SER A 49 28.43 20.36 29.12
C SER A 49 29.04 18.99 29.42
N PHE A 50 28.96 18.07 28.46
CA PHE A 50 29.82 16.89 28.43
C PHE A 50 30.57 16.90 27.10
N ALA A 51 31.84 17.29 27.17
CA ALA A 51 32.84 16.94 26.19
C ALA A 51 33.37 15.55 26.55
N PHE A 52 33.32 14.58 25.62
CA PHE A 52 34.26 13.47 25.67
C PHE A 52 34.58 12.89 24.30
N ASN A 53 35.87 13.05 23.97
CA ASN A 53 36.80 12.30 23.15
C ASN A 53 36.34 11.33 22.06
N GLY A 54 37.01 11.51 20.92
CA GLY A 54 37.06 10.59 19.80
C GLY A 54 37.66 9.22 20.12
N SER A 55 37.23 8.26 19.32
CA SER A 55 37.91 7.01 18.99
C SER A 55 37.33 6.59 17.63
N LYS A 56 38.10 6.75 16.56
CA LYS A 56 39.06 5.77 16.01
C LYS A 56 38.39 4.97 14.89
N MET A 57 38.84 5.30 13.67
CA MET A 57 38.58 4.60 12.42
C MET A 57 38.68 3.09 12.58
N MET A 58 37.67 2.38 12.08
CA MET A 58 37.85 1.06 11.48
C MET A 58 37.26 1.11 10.08
N THR A 59 38.15 0.98 9.10
CA THR A 59 37.86 0.61 7.72
C THR A 59 37.48 -0.87 7.71
N THR A 60 36.27 -1.20 7.27
CA THR A 60 35.89 -2.56 6.90
C THR A 60 35.81 -2.65 5.38
N ASP A 61 36.59 -3.60 4.88
CA ASP A 61 36.85 -3.88 3.49
C ASP A 61 35.62 -4.34 2.71
N ASN A 62 35.61 -3.90 1.45
CA ASN A 62 34.88 -4.49 0.33
C ASN A 62 35.12 -6.00 0.27
N ASN A 63 34.04 -6.80 0.22
CA ASN A 63 33.96 -8.05 -0.54
C ASN A 63 32.52 -8.59 -0.50
N ASN A 64 31.76 -8.37 -1.56
CA ASN A 64 30.69 -9.30 -1.98
C ASN A 64 30.19 -8.95 -3.39
N SER A 65 30.98 -9.33 -4.39
CA SER A 65 30.52 -9.53 -5.77
C SER A 65 30.61 -11.01 -6.05
N ASP A 66 29.53 -11.77 -5.83
CA ASP A 66 29.27 -13.08 -6.45
C ASP A 66 28.05 -13.74 -5.78
N MET A 67 26.84 -13.31 -6.13
CA MET A 67 25.58 -14.02 -5.81
C MET A 67 24.45 -13.70 -6.80
N ASN A 68 24.78 -13.45 -8.08
CA ASN A 68 23.76 -13.12 -9.10
C ASN A 68 23.86 -13.99 -10.36
N LYS A 69 23.93 -15.33 -10.19
CA LYS A 69 23.92 -16.30 -11.30
C LYS A 69 22.98 -17.51 -11.11
N SER A 70 22.07 -17.51 -10.12
CA SER A 70 21.27 -18.72 -9.81
C SER A 70 19.75 -18.63 -10.08
N LEU A 71 19.27 -17.68 -10.90
CA LEU A 71 17.83 -17.55 -11.21
C LEU A 71 17.47 -17.63 -12.70
N GLN A 72 18.40 -18.01 -13.59
CA GLN A 72 18.12 -18.07 -15.04
C GLN A 72 17.87 -19.48 -15.61
N SER A 73 17.83 -20.56 -14.82
CA SER A 73 17.76 -21.94 -15.38
C SER A 73 16.39 -22.64 -15.31
N CYS A 74 15.30 -21.97 -14.97
CA CYS A 74 14.01 -22.66 -14.72
C CYS A 74 12.85 -22.27 -15.65
N PHE A 75 13.08 -21.78 -16.88
CA PHE A 75 11.99 -21.65 -17.86
C PHE A 75 12.51 -21.80 -19.29
N SER A 76 12.62 -23.04 -19.76
CA SER A 76 12.82 -23.35 -21.19
C SER A 76 12.28 -24.74 -21.49
N SER A 77 10.99 -24.83 -21.79
CA SER A 77 10.37 -25.98 -22.47
C SER A 77 9.02 -25.54 -23.04
N ALA A 78 9.01 -25.06 -24.28
CA ALA A 78 7.81 -24.93 -25.08
C ALA A 78 7.97 -25.78 -26.35
N THR A 79 7.09 -26.76 -26.44
CA THR A 79 6.97 -27.82 -27.44
C THR A 79 6.58 -27.28 -28.82
N LYS A 80 7.28 -27.75 -29.85
CA LYS A 80 6.84 -27.72 -31.25
C LYS A 80 5.83 -28.83 -31.53
N SER A 81 4.73 -28.51 -32.19
CA SER A 81 3.90 -29.44 -32.99
C SER A 81 3.08 -28.60 -33.98
N ASN A 82 3.44 -28.57 -35.25
CA ASN A 82 2.97 -29.43 -36.36
C ASN A 82 1.52 -29.16 -36.80
N GLU A 83 1.43 -28.63 -38.02
CA GLU A 83 0.25 -28.51 -38.86
C GLU A 83 -0.17 -29.89 -39.38
N ASP A 84 -1.49 -30.13 -39.44
CA ASP A 84 -2.25 -30.66 -40.59
C ASP A 84 -3.57 -31.32 -40.14
N GLY A 85 -4.63 -31.13 -40.94
CA GLY A 85 -5.72 -32.11 -41.03
C GLY A 85 -7.14 -31.60 -40.77
N SER A 86 -7.83 -31.25 -41.86
CA SER A 86 -9.28 -31.01 -41.92
C SER A 86 -10.08 -32.32 -41.76
N SER A 87 -11.18 -32.29 -40.99
CA SER A 87 -12.42 -32.99 -41.37
C SER A 87 -13.62 -32.53 -40.53
N SER A 88 -14.71 -32.24 -41.22
CA SER A 88 -16.04 -31.86 -40.75
C SER A 88 -16.82 -33.04 -40.14
N SER A 89 -17.49 -32.83 -39.00
CA SER A 89 -18.75 -33.54 -38.68
C SER A 89 -19.57 -32.73 -37.67
N SER A 90 -20.79 -32.39 -38.08
CA SER A 90 -21.85 -31.76 -37.29
C SER A 90 -22.45 -32.73 -36.28
N ASN A 91 -22.52 -32.33 -35.00
CA ASN A 91 -23.50 -32.86 -34.05
C ASN A 91 -23.90 -31.75 -33.04
N GLU A 92 -25.19 -31.46 -33.00
CA GLU A 92 -25.86 -30.62 -32.00
C GLU A 92 -25.90 -31.33 -30.65
N THR A 93 -25.30 -30.78 -29.59
CA THR A 93 -25.82 -30.92 -28.21
C THR A 93 -25.14 -29.92 -27.23
N LEU A 94 -25.98 -29.15 -26.50
CA LEU A 94 -25.71 -28.30 -25.32
C LEU A 94 -24.93 -26.98 -25.50
N PRO A 95 -25.29 -25.91 -24.76
CA PRO A 95 -24.69 -24.59 -24.91
C PRO A 95 -23.23 -24.62 -24.41
N PRO A 96 -22.26 -24.09 -25.19
CA PRO A 96 -20.88 -24.05 -24.76
C PRO A 96 -20.74 -23.06 -23.60
N SER A 97 -20.15 -23.52 -22.50
CA SER A 97 -19.48 -22.61 -21.58
C SER A 97 -18.53 -21.76 -22.40
N SER A 98 -18.63 -20.45 -22.26
CA SER A 98 -17.86 -19.49 -23.03
C SER A 98 -16.37 -19.71 -22.79
N SER A 99 -15.71 -20.46 -23.68
CA SER A 99 -14.26 -20.45 -23.82
C SER A 99 -13.89 -19.06 -24.33
N SER A 100 -13.75 -18.13 -23.39
CA SER A 100 -13.19 -16.80 -23.65
C SER A 100 -11.87 -17.04 -24.37
N LYS A 101 -11.77 -16.57 -25.63
CA LYS A 101 -10.47 -16.43 -26.27
C LYS A 101 -9.62 -15.63 -25.29
N ASN A 102 -8.63 -16.26 -24.67
CA ASN A 102 -7.70 -15.62 -23.75
C ASN A 102 -7.14 -14.40 -24.49
N GLN A 103 -7.67 -13.22 -24.19
CA GLN A 103 -7.07 -11.98 -24.65
C GLN A 103 -5.73 -11.95 -23.93
N ILE A 104 -4.67 -12.30 -24.66
CA ILE A 104 -3.31 -12.21 -24.16
C ILE A 104 -3.07 -10.72 -23.95
N LEU A 105 -3.22 -10.28 -22.71
CA LEU A 105 -2.84 -8.93 -22.32
C LEU A 105 -1.31 -8.86 -22.40
N PRO A 106 -0.75 -7.83 -23.04
CA PRO A 106 0.70 -7.64 -23.07
C PRO A 106 1.14 -7.16 -21.68
N THR A 107 1.34 -8.09 -20.74
CA THR A 107 1.60 -7.76 -19.32
C THR A 107 3.06 -7.94 -18.93
N LYS A 108 3.79 -8.80 -19.65
CA LYS A 108 5.24 -8.92 -19.52
C LYS A 108 5.93 -7.83 -20.34
N HIS A 109 6.41 -6.81 -19.65
CA HIS A 109 7.18 -5.72 -20.23
C HIS A 109 8.61 -5.75 -19.70
N SER A 110 9.53 -5.22 -20.51
CA SER A 110 10.88 -4.93 -20.03
C SER A 110 10.80 -3.91 -18.90
N ARG A 111 11.67 -4.02 -17.89
CA ARG A 111 11.83 -2.99 -16.85
C ARG A 111 12.10 -1.59 -17.41
N ASN A 112 12.61 -1.53 -18.65
CA ASN A 112 13.00 -0.28 -19.30
C ASN A 112 11.88 0.32 -20.19
N MET A 113 10.70 -0.30 -20.23
CA MET A 113 9.56 0.19 -21.00
C MET A 113 8.45 0.64 -20.06
N ALA A 114 7.68 1.65 -20.46
CA ALA A 114 6.49 2.07 -19.76
C ALA A 114 5.54 0.88 -19.54
N PRO A 115 4.85 0.89 -18.39
CA PRO A 115 3.91 -0.16 -18.09
C PRO A 115 2.74 -0.10 -19.08
N PRO A 116 2.25 -1.24 -19.60
CA PRO A 116 1.14 -1.24 -20.54
C PRO A 116 -0.11 -0.56 -19.94
N ILE A 117 -0.72 0.35 -20.70
CA ILE A 117 -1.99 1.02 -20.35
C ILE A 117 -3.16 0.47 -21.17
N ALA A 118 -4.34 0.40 -20.57
CA ALA A 118 -5.58 0.12 -21.28
C ALA A 118 -5.95 1.26 -22.26
N PRO A 119 -6.12 0.97 -23.57
CA PRO A 119 -6.62 1.92 -24.55
C PRO A 119 -7.94 2.54 -24.12
N HIS A 120 -8.11 3.84 -24.41
CA HIS A 120 -9.26 4.62 -23.96
C HIS A 120 -10.61 4.01 -24.40
N ASP A 121 -10.69 3.51 -25.64
CA ASP A 121 -11.85 2.83 -26.22
C ASP A 121 -12.26 1.57 -25.45
N LYS A 122 -11.30 0.88 -24.84
CA LYS A 122 -11.52 -0.36 -24.06
C LYS A 122 -11.63 -0.11 -22.56
N LEU A 123 -11.06 0.98 -22.05
CA LEU A 123 -10.93 1.26 -20.62
C LEU A 123 -12.28 1.22 -19.89
N SER A 124 -13.29 1.91 -20.42
CA SER A 124 -14.64 1.95 -19.82
C SER A 124 -15.30 0.57 -19.80
N LYS A 125 -15.17 -0.19 -20.90
CA LYS A 125 -15.70 -1.55 -21.02
C LYS A 125 -15.03 -2.52 -20.05
N LEU A 126 -13.70 -2.48 -19.95
CA LEU A 126 -12.95 -3.32 -19.02
C LEU A 126 -13.26 -2.96 -17.58
N THR A 127 -13.32 -1.67 -17.25
CA THR A 127 -13.70 -1.19 -15.91
C THR A 127 -15.08 -1.71 -15.53
N THR A 128 -16.06 -1.57 -16.42
CA THR A 128 -17.43 -2.04 -16.18
C THR A 128 -17.48 -3.55 -16.00
N ASN A 129 -16.77 -4.31 -16.85
CA ASN A 129 -16.70 -5.77 -16.74
C ASN A 129 -16.11 -6.23 -15.40
N LEU A 130 -15.04 -5.60 -14.93
CA LEU A 130 -14.40 -5.94 -13.65
C LEU A 130 -15.33 -5.60 -12.47
N LEU A 131 -15.89 -4.40 -12.45
CA LEU A 131 -16.76 -3.95 -11.35
C LEU A 131 -18.12 -4.67 -11.30
N SER A 132 -18.66 -5.07 -12.45
CA SER A 132 -19.95 -5.79 -12.53
C SER A 132 -19.83 -7.31 -12.36
N SER A 133 -18.61 -7.85 -12.38
CA SER A 133 -18.39 -9.29 -12.16
C SER A 133 -18.81 -9.71 -10.75
N THR A 134 -19.48 -10.86 -10.63
CA THR A 134 -19.85 -11.42 -9.33
C THR A 134 -18.61 -11.81 -8.54
N PRO A 135 -18.50 -11.46 -7.24
CA PRO A 135 -17.39 -11.90 -6.39
C PRO A 135 -17.20 -13.42 -6.43
N GLY A 136 -15.95 -13.87 -6.60
CA GLY A 136 -15.55 -15.27 -6.74
C GLY A 136 -15.54 -15.82 -8.17
N THR A 137 -15.86 -15.01 -9.18
CA THR A 137 -15.88 -15.43 -10.60
C THR A 137 -14.64 -15.06 -11.40
N LEU A 138 -13.80 -14.15 -10.90
CA LEU A 138 -12.61 -13.69 -11.61
C LEU A 138 -11.44 -14.66 -11.41
N PHE A 139 -11.24 -15.16 -10.20
CA PHE A 139 -10.24 -16.22 -9.98
C PHE A 139 -10.79 -17.58 -10.38
N SER A 140 -10.19 -18.18 -11.40
CA SER A 140 -10.55 -19.55 -11.77
C SER A 140 -10.13 -20.54 -10.68
N TYR A 141 -11.09 -21.35 -10.24
CA TYR A 141 -10.84 -22.43 -9.29
C TYR A 141 -10.92 -23.77 -10.02
N ASP A 142 -9.76 -24.33 -10.40
CA ASP A 142 -9.73 -25.71 -10.84
C ASP A 142 -9.79 -26.64 -9.62
N SER A 143 -10.88 -27.41 -9.54
CA SER A 143 -11.10 -28.45 -8.53
C SER A 143 -10.11 -29.61 -8.62
N ASN A 144 -9.36 -29.72 -9.71
CA ASN A 144 -8.35 -30.77 -9.86
C ASN A 144 -7.10 -30.49 -9.02
N ASP A 145 -6.74 -29.22 -8.81
CA ASP A 145 -5.51 -28.86 -8.08
C ASP A 145 -5.61 -29.14 -6.58
N THR A 146 -6.82 -29.24 -6.04
CA THR A 146 -7.04 -29.51 -4.62
C THR A 146 -6.84 -30.97 -4.24
N THR A 147 -6.79 -31.87 -5.23
CA THR A 147 -6.51 -33.29 -5.00
C THR A 147 -5.03 -33.56 -4.69
N LYS A 148 -4.14 -32.61 -5.02
CA LYS A 148 -2.71 -32.70 -4.71
C LYS A 148 -2.47 -32.19 -3.28
N LYS A 149 -1.80 -33.01 -2.46
CA LYS A 149 -1.26 -32.57 -1.15
C LYS A 149 -0.09 -31.62 -1.41
N LEU A 150 -0.39 -30.35 -1.65
CA LEU A 150 0.60 -29.30 -1.79
C LEU A 150 1.11 -28.89 -0.40
N THR A 151 2.39 -28.55 -0.31
CA THR A 151 2.92 -27.85 0.86
C THR A 151 2.36 -26.43 0.92
N LEU A 152 2.32 -25.82 2.12
CA LEU A 152 1.89 -24.43 2.32
C LEU A 152 2.54 -23.46 1.31
N LYS A 153 3.84 -23.65 1.07
CA LYS A 153 4.64 -22.80 0.17
C LYS A 153 4.19 -22.95 -1.29
N GLU A 154 4.02 -24.18 -1.77
CA GLU A 154 3.54 -24.45 -3.13
C GLU A 154 2.10 -23.96 -3.32
N GLU A 155 1.27 -24.09 -2.27
CA GLU A 155 -0.11 -23.62 -2.29
C GLU A 155 -0.21 -22.09 -2.35
N LYS A 156 0.69 -21.38 -1.65
CA LYS A 156 0.87 -19.92 -1.76
C LYS A 156 1.33 -19.53 -3.16
N GLU A 157 2.32 -20.22 -3.71
CA GLU A 157 2.84 -19.93 -5.05
C GLU A 157 1.78 -20.16 -6.13
N LEU A 158 1.01 -21.25 -6.03
CA LEU A 158 -0.12 -21.53 -6.93
C LEU A 158 -1.22 -20.45 -6.83
N ALA A 159 -1.51 -19.95 -5.63
CA ALA A 159 -2.48 -18.87 -5.44
C ALA A 159 -2.05 -17.59 -6.18
N ILE A 160 -0.77 -17.22 -6.01
CA ILE A 160 -0.18 -16.06 -6.67
C ILE A 160 -0.22 -16.24 -8.19
N GLN A 161 0.20 -17.40 -8.70
CA GLN A 161 0.18 -17.70 -10.14
C GLN A 161 -1.23 -17.63 -10.74
N ARG A 162 -2.24 -18.12 -10.04
CA ARG A 162 -3.64 -18.04 -10.50
C ARG A 162 -4.18 -16.61 -10.48
N ALA A 163 -3.77 -15.83 -9.51
CA ALA A 163 -4.18 -14.45 -9.39
C ALA A 163 -3.43 -13.50 -10.31
N ASP A 164 -2.26 -13.89 -10.82
CA ASP A 164 -1.38 -13.07 -11.64
C ASP A 164 -2.11 -12.47 -12.86
N VAL A 165 -2.80 -13.30 -13.64
CA VAL A 165 -3.51 -12.83 -14.85
C VAL A 165 -4.58 -11.79 -14.52
N ILE A 166 -5.36 -12.02 -13.46
CA ILE A 166 -6.40 -11.10 -13.02
C ILE A 166 -5.76 -9.83 -12.45
N SER A 167 -4.72 -9.97 -11.62
CA SER A 167 -4.00 -8.84 -11.02
C SER A 167 -3.41 -7.94 -12.11
N GLN A 168 -2.75 -8.52 -13.11
CA GLN A 168 -2.25 -7.79 -14.27
C GLN A 168 -3.38 -7.10 -15.06
N THR A 169 -4.58 -7.70 -15.12
CA THR A 169 -5.74 -7.06 -15.75
C THR A 169 -6.21 -5.83 -14.97
N PHE A 170 -6.24 -5.91 -13.63
CA PHE A 170 -6.56 -4.76 -12.77
C PHE A 170 -5.48 -3.67 -12.89
N GLU A 171 -4.20 -4.02 -12.83
CA GLU A 171 -3.09 -3.07 -13.03
C GLU A 171 -3.17 -2.38 -14.38
N TYR A 172 -3.41 -3.12 -15.46
CA TYR A 172 -3.57 -2.58 -16.81
C TYR A 172 -4.69 -1.53 -16.92
N VAL A 173 -5.82 -1.79 -16.26
CA VAL A 173 -6.96 -0.84 -16.18
C VAL A 173 -6.63 0.36 -15.29
N LEU A 174 -5.97 0.13 -14.14
CA LEU A 174 -5.55 1.21 -13.23
C LEU A 174 -4.52 2.13 -13.89
N HIS A 175 -3.56 1.59 -14.64
CA HIS A 175 -2.61 2.36 -15.45
C HIS A 175 -3.34 3.21 -16.49
N GLY A 176 -4.35 2.65 -17.17
CA GLY A 176 -5.17 3.41 -18.12
C GLY A 176 -5.89 4.60 -17.48
N HIS A 177 -6.49 4.43 -16.29
CA HIS A 177 -7.09 5.54 -15.55
C HIS A 177 -6.06 6.55 -15.05
N SER A 178 -4.91 6.08 -14.57
CA SER A 178 -3.82 6.94 -14.08
C SER A 178 -3.20 7.77 -15.20
N ALA A 179 -3.00 7.20 -16.39
CA ALA A 179 -2.48 7.92 -17.56
C ALA A 179 -3.37 9.11 -17.95
N LEU A 180 -4.69 9.03 -17.72
CA LEU A 180 -5.64 10.12 -17.99
C LEU A 180 -5.65 11.21 -16.91
N LEU A 181 -4.92 11.03 -15.81
CA LEU A 181 -4.77 12.01 -14.74
C LEU A 181 -3.52 12.87 -14.98
N VAL A 182 -3.73 14.14 -15.32
CA VAL A 182 -2.65 15.12 -15.53
C VAL A 182 -1.77 15.22 -14.28
N GLY A 183 -0.48 14.96 -14.44
CA GLY A 183 0.52 15.04 -13.38
C GLY A 183 0.70 13.74 -12.58
N SER A 184 -0.01 12.67 -12.93
CA SER A 184 0.21 11.34 -12.38
C SER A 184 1.58 10.79 -12.78
N ILE A 185 2.02 9.75 -12.09
CA ILE A 185 3.29 9.07 -12.39
C ILE A 185 3.22 8.43 -13.77
N VAL A 186 2.11 7.78 -14.11
CA VAL A 186 1.93 7.14 -15.42
C VAL A 186 1.90 8.18 -16.54
N ASP A 187 1.18 9.30 -16.36
CA ASP A 187 1.19 10.42 -17.31
C ASP A 187 2.61 10.95 -17.55
N LYS A 188 3.41 11.10 -16.49
CA LYS A 188 4.80 11.56 -16.62
C LYS A 188 5.70 10.57 -17.33
N ILE A 189 5.56 9.27 -17.06
CA ILE A 189 6.36 8.22 -17.73
C ILE A 189 6.11 8.26 -19.23
N TYR A 190 4.83 8.24 -19.63
CA TYR A 190 4.46 8.29 -21.04
C TYR A 190 4.89 9.60 -21.72
N ALA A 191 4.75 10.74 -21.04
CA ALA A 191 5.22 12.03 -21.56
C ALA A 191 6.75 12.13 -21.70
N LEU A 192 7.52 11.26 -21.04
CA LEU A 192 8.98 11.20 -21.15
C LEU A 192 9.42 10.26 -22.29
N GLU A 193 8.79 9.10 -22.44
CA GLU A 193 9.08 8.18 -23.56
C GLU A 193 8.88 8.87 -24.90
N GLU A 194 7.77 9.58 -25.05
CA GLU A 194 7.45 10.36 -26.26
C GLU A 194 8.48 11.46 -26.59
N ARG A 195 9.30 11.91 -25.61
CA ARG A 195 10.37 12.88 -25.87
C ARG A 195 11.68 12.25 -26.32
N ASN A 196 11.92 10.99 -25.95
CA ASN A 196 13.17 10.29 -26.23
C ASN A 196 13.14 9.60 -27.58
N ASP A 197 11.98 9.07 -27.97
CA ASP A 197 11.73 8.68 -29.34
C ASP A 197 11.49 9.97 -30.13
N VAL A 198 12.51 10.47 -30.82
CA VAL A 198 12.39 11.54 -31.82
C VAL A 198 11.96 10.89 -33.13
N PRO A 199 10.66 10.85 -33.48
CA PRO A 199 10.18 10.19 -34.68
C PRO A 199 10.02 11.24 -35.79
N ASP A 200 10.14 10.82 -37.05
CA ASP A 200 9.94 11.69 -38.22
C ASP A 200 8.62 12.51 -38.09
N GLU A 201 8.71 13.83 -38.27
CA GLU A 201 7.80 14.88 -37.77
C GLU A 201 6.29 14.75 -38.12
N GLU A 202 5.86 13.84 -38.99
CA GLU A 202 4.51 13.88 -39.56
C GLU A 202 3.50 12.85 -39.01
N THR A 203 3.90 11.64 -38.57
CA THR A 203 2.91 10.55 -38.34
C THR A 203 2.53 10.31 -36.87
N GLU A 204 3.42 10.57 -35.90
CA GLU A 204 3.09 10.41 -34.46
C GLU A 204 2.47 11.65 -33.82
N SER A 205 2.52 12.80 -34.51
CA SER A 205 1.85 14.03 -34.11
C SER A 205 0.35 13.82 -33.93
N GLU A 206 -0.31 13.00 -34.76
CA GLU A 206 -1.76 12.78 -34.69
C GLU A 206 -2.20 12.02 -33.43
N LYS A 207 -1.51 10.92 -33.07
CA LYS A 207 -1.83 10.15 -31.85
C LYS A 207 -1.58 10.98 -30.59
N TYR A 208 -0.49 11.73 -30.55
CA TYR A 208 -0.20 12.64 -29.43
C TYR A 208 -1.21 13.79 -29.35
N GLN A 209 -1.57 14.40 -30.48
CA GLN A 209 -2.62 15.41 -30.54
C GLN A 209 -3.96 14.85 -30.08
N GLU A 210 -4.30 13.61 -30.46
CA GLU A 210 -5.52 12.92 -30.02
C GLU A 210 -5.49 12.67 -28.50
N TRP A 211 -4.37 12.18 -27.97
CA TRP A 211 -4.20 11.95 -26.54
C TRP A 211 -4.21 13.25 -25.71
N MET A 212 -3.57 14.31 -26.20
CA MET A 212 -3.60 15.64 -25.58
C MET A 212 -4.97 16.31 -25.69
N LYS A 213 -5.73 16.07 -26.76
CA LYS A 213 -7.13 16.52 -26.89
C LYS A 213 -8.02 15.81 -25.87
N LEU A 214 -7.86 14.49 -25.70
CA LEU A 214 -8.51 13.72 -24.64
C LEU A 214 -8.15 14.27 -23.25
N ARG A 215 -6.87 14.60 -23.03
CA ARG A 215 -6.35 15.13 -21.76
C ARG A 215 -6.89 16.51 -21.41
N LYS A 216 -7.07 17.39 -22.41
CA LYS A 216 -7.58 18.76 -22.19
C LYS A 216 -9.08 18.83 -21.93
N GLY A 217 -9.81 17.72 -22.09
CA GLY A 217 -11.25 17.70 -21.88
C GLY A 217 -12.02 18.60 -22.86
N ASP A 218 -11.42 18.96 -24.00
CA ASP A 218 -12.06 19.79 -25.05
C ASP A 218 -13.18 19.04 -25.78
N SER A 219 -13.28 17.73 -25.57
CA SER A 219 -14.44 16.95 -25.98
C SER A 219 -15.60 17.27 -25.04
N ASN A 220 -16.67 17.88 -25.59
CA ASN A 220 -18.01 18.10 -24.99
C ASN A 220 -18.69 16.84 -24.40
N ASP A 221 -17.98 15.72 -24.32
CA ASP A 221 -18.45 14.40 -23.94
C ASP A 221 -17.98 14.06 -22.51
N GLY A 222 -18.60 14.73 -21.53
CA GLY A 222 -18.58 14.34 -20.11
C GLY A 222 -17.22 13.90 -19.53
N ALA A 223 -16.17 14.71 -19.72
CA ALA A 223 -14.84 14.38 -19.23
C ALA A 223 -14.85 14.10 -17.72
N MET A 224 -14.53 12.85 -17.35
CA MET A 224 -14.52 12.41 -15.96
C MET A 224 -13.48 13.18 -15.15
N THR A 225 -13.93 13.74 -14.02
CA THR A 225 -13.09 14.54 -13.12
C THR A 225 -11.99 13.67 -12.47
N PRO A 226 -10.87 14.27 -12.01
CA PRO A 226 -9.85 13.54 -11.28
C PRO A 226 -10.38 12.77 -10.07
N LEU A 227 -11.37 13.35 -9.38
CA LEU A 227 -12.01 12.73 -8.22
C LEU A 227 -12.82 11.49 -8.59
N GLU A 228 -13.62 11.58 -9.66
CA GLU A 228 -14.38 10.42 -10.16
C GLU A 228 -13.46 9.30 -10.61
N ARG A 229 -12.35 9.62 -11.30
CA ARG A 229 -11.34 8.63 -11.70
C ARG A 229 -10.70 7.97 -10.49
N ALA A 230 -10.24 8.75 -9.51
CA ALA A 230 -9.67 8.20 -8.27
C ALA A 230 -10.69 7.32 -7.52
N SER A 231 -11.97 7.69 -7.51
CA SER A 231 -13.05 6.90 -6.94
C SER A 231 -13.23 5.55 -7.65
N ILE A 232 -13.24 5.54 -9.00
CA ILE A 232 -13.29 4.30 -9.79
C ILE A 232 -12.06 3.42 -9.52
N MET A 233 -10.87 4.02 -9.49
CA MET A 233 -9.64 3.30 -9.17
C MET A 233 -9.70 2.66 -7.77
N ASN A 234 -10.23 3.37 -6.77
CA ASN A 234 -10.44 2.81 -5.44
C ASN A 234 -11.49 1.67 -5.42
N GLN A 235 -12.57 1.78 -6.21
CA GLN A 235 -13.55 0.70 -6.34
C GLN A 235 -12.95 -0.56 -7.00
N LEU A 236 -12.08 -0.39 -8.00
CA LEU A 236 -11.34 -1.50 -8.61
C LEU A 236 -10.44 -2.18 -7.58
N LEU A 237 -9.76 -1.39 -6.73
CA LEU A 237 -8.94 -1.88 -5.63
C LEU A 237 -9.76 -2.69 -4.63
N GLU A 238 -10.91 -2.18 -4.19
CA GLU A 238 -11.83 -2.88 -3.28
C GLU A 238 -12.36 -4.18 -3.90
N ARG A 239 -12.65 -4.16 -5.20
CA ARG A 239 -13.17 -5.33 -5.93
C ARG A 239 -12.16 -6.48 -5.99
N ILE A 240 -10.89 -6.23 -6.30
CA ILE A 240 -9.87 -7.30 -6.30
C ILE A 240 -9.58 -7.82 -4.89
N GLU A 241 -9.67 -6.94 -3.88
CA GLU A 241 -9.55 -7.32 -2.48
C GLU A 241 -10.69 -8.24 -2.01
N GLU A 242 -11.93 -7.93 -2.42
CA GLU A 242 -13.09 -8.79 -2.19
C GLU A 242 -12.93 -10.14 -2.88
N GLU A 243 -12.44 -10.15 -4.12
CA GLU A 243 -12.15 -11.39 -4.84
C GLU A 243 -11.13 -12.26 -4.08
N GLY A 244 -10.11 -11.62 -3.51
CA GLY A 244 -9.10 -12.27 -2.67
C GLY A 244 -9.69 -12.94 -1.43
N LYS A 245 -10.65 -12.27 -0.77
CA LYS A 245 -11.37 -12.80 0.39
C LYS A 245 -12.22 -14.01 0.02
N VAL A 246 -12.98 -13.92 -1.07
CA VAL A 246 -13.81 -15.03 -1.56
C VAL A 246 -12.95 -16.23 -1.94
N TYR A 247 -11.80 -16.00 -2.57
CA TYR A 247 -10.85 -17.06 -2.89
C TYR A 247 -10.41 -17.84 -1.65
N VAL A 248 -10.03 -17.13 -0.58
CA VAL A 248 -9.61 -17.77 0.68
C VAL A 248 -10.77 -18.46 1.39
N GLU A 249 -11.97 -17.90 1.36
CA GLU A 249 -13.16 -18.58 1.89
C GLU A 249 -13.43 -19.90 1.14
N MET A 250 -13.46 -19.87 -0.18
CA MET A 250 -13.71 -21.06 -1.00
C MET A 250 -12.64 -22.13 -0.78
N ARG A 251 -11.37 -21.71 -0.67
CA ARG A 251 -10.25 -22.60 -0.40
C ARG A 251 -10.31 -23.24 0.98
N SER A 252 -10.56 -22.46 2.03
CA SER A 252 -10.70 -22.97 3.40
C SER A 252 -11.88 -23.95 3.53
N ARG A 253 -13.01 -23.66 2.88
CA ARG A 253 -14.17 -24.58 2.83
C ARG A 253 -13.80 -25.90 2.16
N HIS A 254 -13.10 -25.87 1.03
CA HIS A 254 -12.73 -27.08 0.30
C HIS A 254 -11.73 -27.94 1.08
N LEU A 255 -10.70 -27.34 1.68
CA LEU A 255 -9.73 -28.07 2.50
C LEU A 255 -10.37 -28.70 3.74
N SER A 256 -11.35 -28.01 4.34
CA SER A 256 -12.14 -28.57 5.44
C SER A 256 -12.92 -29.83 5.02
N GLN A 257 -13.46 -29.85 3.79
CA GLN A 257 -14.13 -31.04 3.25
C GLN A 257 -13.15 -32.19 3.03
N VAL A 258 -11.96 -31.92 2.46
CA VAL A 258 -10.92 -32.94 2.25
C VAL A 258 -10.41 -33.51 3.58
N ALA A 259 -10.19 -32.65 4.58
CA ALA A 259 -9.74 -33.07 5.92
C ALA A 259 -10.77 -33.99 6.60
N ASN A 260 -12.06 -33.68 6.48
CA ASN A 260 -13.13 -34.52 7.02
C ASN A 260 -13.19 -35.90 6.33
N VAL A 261 -12.93 -35.97 5.03
CA VAL A 261 -12.84 -37.24 4.28
C VAL A 261 -11.64 -38.08 4.74
N ASP A 262 -10.48 -37.46 4.96
CA ASP A 262 -9.29 -38.16 5.47
C ASP A 262 -9.51 -38.70 6.91
N GLN A 263 -10.20 -37.94 7.77
CA GLN A 263 -10.58 -38.41 9.11
C GLN A 263 -11.56 -39.58 9.05
N PHE A 264 -12.58 -39.50 8.20
CA PHE A 264 -13.53 -40.59 7.98
C PHE A 264 -12.83 -41.87 7.50
N ARG A 265 -11.87 -41.75 6.56
CA ARG A 265 -11.11 -42.90 6.05
C ARG A 265 -10.27 -43.58 7.13
N ARG A 266 -9.70 -42.82 8.07
CA ARG A 266 -8.95 -43.39 9.22
C ARG A 266 -9.86 -44.15 10.19
N HIS A 267 -11.08 -43.68 10.40
CA HIS A 267 -12.05 -44.36 11.28
C HIS A 267 -12.70 -45.59 10.64
N VAL A 268 -12.86 -45.64 9.32
CA VAL A 268 -13.39 -46.81 8.63
C VAL A 268 -12.32 -47.90 8.45
N GLY A 269 -11.05 -47.54 8.28
CA GLY A 269 -9.95 -48.49 8.06
C GLY A 269 -9.43 -49.23 9.30
N THR A 270 -9.95 -48.96 10.51
CA THR A 270 -9.43 -49.55 11.77
C THR A 270 -10.33 -50.64 12.37
N LYS A 271 -11.32 -51.16 11.64
CA LYS A 271 -12.28 -52.14 12.18
C LYS A 271 -12.20 -53.58 11.65
N GLU A 272 -11.26 -53.93 10.76
CA GLU A 272 -11.31 -55.25 10.08
C GLU A 272 -10.14 -56.22 10.32
N GLU A 273 -9.12 -55.90 11.13
CA GLU A 273 -7.97 -56.84 11.32
C GLU A 273 -7.55 -57.10 12.78
N ASP A 274 -8.46 -57.13 13.75
CA ASP A 274 -8.10 -57.55 15.13
C ASP A 274 -9.07 -58.58 15.73
N LEU A 275 -9.35 -59.63 14.95
CA LEU A 275 -10.00 -60.86 15.42
C LEU A 275 -9.14 -62.09 15.09
N VAL A 276 -7.89 -62.14 15.55
CA VAL A 276 -7.18 -63.42 15.80
C VAL A 276 -6.29 -63.29 17.05
N LEU A 277 -6.83 -63.82 18.16
CA LEU A 277 -6.25 -64.58 19.29
C LEU A 277 -4.72 -64.56 19.54
N ASP A 278 -4.33 -64.20 20.77
CA ASP A 278 -3.51 -64.97 21.74
C ASP A 278 -3.32 -64.08 22.99
N ASP A 279 -3.99 -64.31 24.12
CA ASP A 279 -3.62 -65.25 25.19
C ASP A 279 -2.12 -65.22 25.53
N ASP A 280 -1.71 -64.26 26.37
CA ASP A 280 -0.95 -64.51 27.61
C ASP A 280 -0.40 -63.20 28.23
N ASN A 281 -1.02 -62.81 29.35
CA ASN A 281 -0.34 -62.55 30.62
C ASN A 281 0.90 -61.63 30.64
N PHE A 282 0.69 -60.32 30.89
CA PHE A 282 1.68 -59.54 31.64
C PHE A 282 1.03 -58.51 32.57
N ASP A 283 1.08 -58.84 33.84
CA ASP A 283 0.67 -58.06 34.99
C ASP A 283 1.67 -56.91 35.24
N SER A 284 1.21 -55.65 35.26
CA SER A 284 1.92 -54.53 35.89
C SER A 284 1.00 -53.31 36.07
N SER A 285 0.26 -53.35 37.18
CA SER A 285 0.04 -52.24 38.12
C SER A 285 -0.27 -50.83 37.58
N SER A 286 -1.57 -50.56 37.54
CA SER A 286 -2.27 -49.40 38.11
C SER A 286 -1.45 -48.30 38.83
N SER A 287 -1.69 -47.06 38.43
CA SER A 287 -2.01 -45.98 39.38
C SER A 287 -2.99 -44.99 38.74
N SER A 288 -4.24 -45.10 39.19
CA SER A 288 -5.36 -44.23 38.91
C SER A 288 -5.39 -43.04 39.88
N SER A 289 -5.60 -41.84 39.34
CA SER A 289 -6.18 -40.68 40.03
C SER A 289 -6.48 -39.64 38.95
N SER A 290 -7.64 -39.03 38.81
CA SER A 290 -8.89 -39.07 39.56
C SER A 290 -9.87 -38.28 38.70
N SER A 291 -11.00 -38.88 38.37
CA SER A 291 -12.13 -38.27 37.70
C SER A 291 -12.80 -37.25 38.62
N SER A 292 -12.69 -35.96 38.30
CA SER A 292 -13.59 -34.93 38.83
C SER A 292 -14.64 -34.62 37.78
N SER A 293 -15.77 -35.31 37.90
CA SER A 293 -17.04 -34.98 37.27
C SER A 293 -17.58 -33.70 37.90
N SER A 294 -17.43 -32.58 37.21
CA SER A 294 -18.16 -31.35 37.50
C SER A 294 -19.20 -31.15 36.39
N ASP A 295 -20.41 -31.64 36.67
CA ASP A 295 -21.64 -31.20 36.01
C ASP A 295 -21.81 -29.70 36.29
N SER A 296 -21.45 -28.88 35.30
CA SER A 296 -21.79 -27.47 35.29
C SER A 296 -22.48 -27.20 33.97
N SER A 297 -23.80 -27.40 33.98
CA SER A 297 -24.73 -26.89 32.98
C SER A 297 -24.59 -25.37 32.93
N SER A 298 -23.73 -24.88 32.02
CA SER A 298 -23.56 -23.48 31.68
C SER A 298 -23.75 -23.36 30.17
N ASP A 299 -25.02 -23.30 29.76
CA ASP A 299 -25.45 -22.86 28.44
C ASP A 299 -25.12 -21.37 28.28
N SER A 300 -23.87 -21.02 27.96
CA SER A 300 -23.47 -19.68 27.54
C SER A 300 -22.06 -19.72 26.92
N ASP A 301 -21.88 -19.07 25.77
CA ASP A 301 -20.58 -18.59 25.24
C ASP A 301 -19.73 -19.52 24.35
N ASN A 302 -20.35 -20.35 23.49
CA ASN A 302 -19.62 -21.14 22.49
C ASN A 302 -19.36 -20.42 21.13
N GLU A 303 -19.65 -19.11 21.02
CA GLU A 303 -19.41 -18.38 19.76
C GLU A 303 -17.96 -17.91 19.59
N ASN A 304 -17.19 -17.82 20.69
CA ASN A 304 -15.84 -17.24 20.64
C ASN A 304 -14.80 -18.20 20.05
N ASP A 305 -15.01 -19.51 20.12
CA ASP A 305 -14.06 -20.52 19.63
C ASP A 305 -14.05 -20.62 18.09
N SER A 306 -15.19 -20.30 17.44
CA SER A 306 -15.30 -20.27 15.97
C SER A 306 -14.46 -19.17 15.32
N SER A 307 -14.28 -18.04 16.02
CA SER A 307 -13.56 -16.88 15.50
C SER A 307 -12.05 -17.10 15.48
N LYS A 308 -11.54 -17.80 16.50
CA LYS A 308 -10.12 -18.14 16.63
C LYS A 308 -9.70 -19.19 15.60
N PHE A 309 -10.56 -20.19 15.38
CA PHE A 309 -10.35 -21.21 14.34
C PHE A 309 -10.33 -20.60 12.93
N LYS A 310 -11.18 -19.59 12.65
CA LYS A 310 -11.15 -18.85 11.38
C LYS A 310 -9.86 -18.03 11.22
N GLN A 311 -9.34 -17.44 12.30
CA GLN A 311 -8.08 -16.70 12.27
C GLN A 311 -6.87 -17.60 12.04
N ASP A 312 -6.82 -18.76 12.68
CA ASP A 312 -5.75 -19.75 12.51
C ASP A 312 -5.82 -20.43 11.14
N ALA A 313 -7.02 -20.62 10.59
CA ALA A 313 -7.22 -21.04 9.21
C ALA A 313 -6.65 -19.99 8.24
N VAL A 314 -7.02 -18.72 8.37
CA VAL A 314 -6.52 -17.67 7.46
C VAL A 314 -5.00 -17.49 7.58
N SER A 315 -4.43 -17.59 8.79
CA SER A 315 -2.97 -17.52 8.97
C SER A 315 -2.23 -18.74 8.41
N SER A 316 -2.90 -19.89 8.31
CA SER A 316 -2.34 -21.14 7.78
C SER A 316 -2.57 -21.36 6.28
N PHE A 317 -3.24 -20.46 5.55
CA PHE A 317 -3.47 -20.63 4.09
C PHE A 317 -2.63 -19.73 3.19
N GLY A 318 -1.59 -19.10 3.75
CA GLY A 318 -0.74 -18.19 2.99
C GLY A 318 -1.48 -16.90 2.60
N THR A 319 -0.84 -16.10 1.77
CA THR A 319 -1.31 -14.74 1.50
C THR A 319 -2.44 -14.76 0.50
N THR A 320 -3.54 -14.07 0.81
CA THR A 320 -4.70 -14.01 -0.09
C THR A 320 -4.23 -13.48 -1.45
N PRO A 321 -4.66 -13.99 -2.60
CA PRO A 321 -4.52 -13.20 -3.81
C PRO A 321 -5.23 -11.86 -3.59
N GLY A 322 -4.71 -10.77 -4.14
CA GLY A 322 -5.21 -9.44 -3.81
C GLY A 322 -4.45 -8.33 -4.52
N PRO A 323 -4.70 -7.07 -4.16
CA PRO A 323 -4.00 -5.97 -4.78
C PRO A 323 -2.51 -6.00 -4.51
N THR A 324 -1.74 -5.65 -5.53
CA THR A 324 -0.30 -5.45 -5.43
C THR A 324 0.01 -4.05 -4.90
N ILE A 325 1.23 -3.84 -4.42
CA ILE A 325 1.69 -2.52 -3.97
C ILE A 325 1.60 -1.49 -5.09
N ALA A 326 1.92 -1.88 -6.32
CA ALA A 326 1.82 -1.02 -7.50
C ALA A 326 0.37 -0.53 -7.71
N MET A 327 -0.64 -1.38 -7.53
CA MET A 327 -2.05 -0.95 -7.61
C MET A 327 -2.37 0.11 -6.55
N TYR A 328 -1.93 -0.08 -5.31
CA TYR A 328 -2.14 0.90 -4.25
C TYR A 328 -1.44 2.22 -4.55
N ASP A 329 -0.20 2.18 -5.04
CA ASP A 329 0.57 3.37 -5.40
C ASP A 329 -0.11 4.19 -6.50
N LEU A 330 -0.70 3.53 -7.50
CA LEU A 330 -1.48 4.20 -8.55
C LEU A 330 -2.70 4.94 -7.99
N VAL A 331 -3.43 4.30 -7.07
CA VAL A 331 -4.62 4.92 -6.47
C VAL A 331 -4.23 6.04 -5.51
N LEU A 332 -3.16 5.86 -4.74
CA LEU A 332 -2.62 6.89 -3.86
C LEU A 332 -2.11 8.12 -4.65
N ASP A 333 -1.43 7.92 -5.77
CA ASP A 333 -1.00 9.01 -6.65
C ASP A 333 -2.21 9.73 -7.26
N ALA A 334 -3.23 8.98 -7.71
CA ALA A 334 -4.48 9.56 -8.19
C ALA A 334 -5.17 10.41 -7.12
N LEU A 335 -5.28 9.89 -5.89
CA LEU A 335 -5.83 10.61 -4.74
C LEU A 335 -5.05 11.92 -4.47
N ALA A 336 -3.73 11.87 -4.54
CA ALA A 336 -2.86 13.04 -4.33
C ALA A 336 -3.10 14.17 -5.35
N LEU A 337 -3.71 13.88 -6.50
CA LEU A 337 -4.07 14.88 -7.51
C LEU A 337 -5.47 15.49 -7.30
N THR A 338 -6.37 14.82 -6.56
CA THR A 338 -7.78 15.24 -6.44
C THR A 338 -8.01 16.46 -5.54
N SER A 339 -7.06 16.81 -4.67
CA SER A 339 -7.12 17.96 -3.76
C SER A 339 -8.47 18.12 -3.04
N THR A 340 -9.01 17.06 -2.43
CA THR A 340 -10.27 17.14 -1.64
C THR A 340 -10.01 17.06 -0.13
N PRO A 341 -10.88 17.64 0.73
CA PRO A 341 -10.73 17.59 2.20
C PRO A 341 -10.70 16.19 2.82
N THR A 342 -11.31 15.20 2.16
CA THR A 342 -11.38 13.81 2.66
C THR A 342 -10.17 12.97 2.24
N THR A 343 -9.41 13.43 1.24
CA THR A 343 -8.25 12.70 0.65
C THR A 343 -7.26 12.20 1.70
N PRO A 344 -6.81 13.00 2.70
CA PRO A 344 -5.82 12.54 3.67
C PRO A 344 -6.27 11.32 4.49
N SER A 345 -7.56 11.28 4.86
CA SER A 345 -8.13 10.19 5.63
C SER A 345 -8.22 8.91 4.81
N VAL A 346 -8.67 9.02 3.55
CA VAL A 346 -8.72 7.89 2.61
C VAL A 346 -7.32 7.36 2.33
N ALA A 347 -6.36 8.25 2.04
CA ALA A 347 -4.97 7.88 1.78
C ALA A 347 -4.31 7.21 2.99
N LYS A 348 -4.53 7.72 4.21
CA LYS A 348 -4.06 7.08 5.46
C LYS A 348 -4.65 5.68 5.64
N SER A 349 -5.96 5.52 5.38
CA SER A 349 -6.61 4.19 5.45
C SER A 349 -6.04 3.22 4.42
N MET A 350 -5.62 3.71 3.26
CA MET A 350 -5.03 2.89 2.20
C MET A 350 -3.61 2.45 2.57
N LEU A 351 -2.80 3.33 3.15
CA LEU A 351 -1.49 2.95 3.70
C LEU A 351 -1.61 1.92 4.83
N LEU A 352 -2.63 2.01 5.67
CA LEU A 352 -2.88 0.96 6.68
C LEU A 352 -3.20 -0.40 6.04
N ARG A 353 -3.94 -0.43 4.92
CA ARG A 353 -4.20 -1.66 4.16
C ARG A 353 -2.91 -2.23 3.55
N ILE A 354 -2.04 -1.37 3.03
CA ILE A 354 -0.70 -1.75 2.53
C ILE A 354 0.14 -2.39 3.63
N ILE A 355 0.20 -1.76 4.81
CA ILE A 355 0.95 -2.29 5.95
C ILE A 355 0.34 -3.62 6.43
N GLU A 356 -0.98 -3.70 6.57
CA GLU A 356 -1.65 -4.95 6.94
C GLU A 356 -1.34 -6.07 5.93
N ARG A 357 -1.32 -5.74 4.64
CA ARG A 357 -0.95 -6.70 3.59
C ARG A 357 0.50 -7.16 3.73
N HIS A 358 1.43 -6.24 3.96
CA HIS A 358 2.83 -6.57 4.19
C HIS A 358 3.02 -7.52 5.38
N GLU A 359 2.32 -7.25 6.49
CA GLU A 359 2.33 -8.10 7.70
C GLU A 359 1.76 -9.49 7.43
N LEU A 360 0.65 -9.59 6.68
CA LEU A 360 0.08 -10.89 6.26
C LEU A 360 1.05 -11.69 5.39
N ASP A 361 1.91 -11.00 4.62
CA ASP A 361 2.91 -11.61 3.74
C ASP A 361 4.23 -11.97 4.43
N GLY A 362 4.35 -11.72 5.74
CA GLY A 362 5.51 -12.08 6.56
C GLY A 362 6.15 -10.92 7.32
N GLY A 363 5.63 -9.70 7.16
CA GLY A 363 6.19 -8.50 7.77
C GLY A 363 7.68 -8.35 7.44
N TYR A 364 8.53 -8.29 8.46
CA TYR A 364 9.99 -8.19 8.31
C TYR A 364 10.60 -9.28 7.42
N ASP A 365 10.08 -10.52 7.48
CA ASP A 365 10.57 -11.67 6.71
C ASP A 365 9.87 -11.79 5.34
N ASN A 366 9.08 -10.80 4.94
CA ASN A 366 8.34 -10.82 3.69
C ASN A 366 9.28 -10.72 2.49
N THR A 367 9.32 -11.78 1.67
CA THR A 367 10.11 -11.83 0.44
C THR A 367 9.28 -11.54 -0.83
N ASN A 368 7.99 -11.23 -0.69
CA ASN A 368 7.09 -11.00 -1.81
C ASN A 368 7.12 -9.52 -2.24
N PRO A 369 7.80 -9.16 -3.35
CA PRO A 369 7.91 -7.77 -3.79
C PRO A 369 6.56 -7.12 -4.09
N LEU A 370 5.53 -7.90 -4.40
CA LEU A 370 4.19 -7.39 -4.72
C LEU A 370 3.45 -6.85 -3.50
N SER A 371 3.94 -7.07 -2.28
CA SER A 371 3.29 -6.70 -1.02
C SER A 371 4.18 -5.83 -0.12
N ILE A 372 5.42 -5.58 -0.54
CA ILE A 372 6.39 -4.78 0.21
C ILE A 372 6.04 -3.31 -0.02
N PRO A 373 5.77 -2.52 1.04
CA PRO A 373 5.51 -1.10 0.91
C PRO A 373 6.71 -0.37 0.28
N THR A 374 6.44 0.64 -0.54
CA THR A 374 7.49 1.44 -1.18
C THR A 374 7.54 2.84 -0.55
N ALA A 375 8.65 3.56 -0.74
CA ALA A 375 8.71 4.98 -0.37
C ALA A 375 7.61 5.79 -1.08
N LEU A 376 7.18 5.35 -2.26
CA LEU A 376 6.11 5.98 -3.02
C LEU A 376 4.78 5.94 -2.28
N SER A 377 4.43 4.80 -1.67
CA SER A 377 3.18 4.64 -0.90
C SER A 377 3.08 5.67 0.22
N TYR A 378 4.13 5.82 1.01
CA TYR A 378 4.15 6.78 2.13
C TYR A 378 4.19 8.23 1.62
N ASN A 379 5.03 8.51 0.64
CA ASN A 379 5.15 9.85 0.05
C ASN A 379 3.84 10.34 -0.56
N ALA A 380 3.07 9.45 -1.19
CA ALA A 380 1.78 9.80 -1.75
C ALA A 380 0.77 10.23 -0.67
N VAL A 381 0.76 9.58 0.51
CA VAL A 381 -0.07 10.02 1.65
C VAL A 381 0.35 11.41 2.15
N ILE A 382 1.66 11.66 2.31
CA ILE A 382 2.16 12.97 2.74
C ILE A 382 1.82 14.04 1.68
N ARG A 383 1.91 13.69 0.39
CA ARG A 383 1.50 14.56 -0.74
C ARG A 383 0.01 14.86 -0.71
N CYS A 384 -0.85 13.88 -0.43
CA CYS A 384 -2.28 14.09 -0.21
C CYS A 384 -2.53 15.13 0.90
N CYS A 385 -1.76 15.06 2.00
CA CYS A 385 -1.84 16.03 3.10
C CYS A 385 -1.37 17.43 2.68
N ALA A 386 -0.28 17.52 1.92
CA ALA A 386 0.24 18.80 1.41
C ALA A 386 -0.72 19.48 0.42
N ASN A 387 -1.49 18.69 -0.33
CA ASN A 387 -2.41 19.18 -1.35
C ASN A 387 -3.81 19.52 -0.84
N VAL A 388 -4.11 19.34 0.44
CA VAL A 388 -5.44 19.64 1.00
C VAL A 388 -5.83 21.11 0.76
N PRO A 389 -6.99 21.41 0.18
CA PRO A 389 -7.44 22.78 -0.01
C PRO A 389 -7.89 23.33 1.34
N ILE A 390 -7.03 24.13 1.98
CA ILE A 390 -7.38 24.84 3.22
C ILE A 390 -7.15 26.32 2.98
N ASP A 391 -8.24 27.06 2.99
CA ASP A 391 -8.20 28.51 3.06
C ASP A 391 -8.14 28.91 4.53
N PHE A 392 -7.04 29.55 4.93
CA PHE A 392 -6.80 30.03 6.29
C PHE A 392 -7.52 31.33 6.61
N ASP A 393 -8.49 31.74 5.79
CA ASP A 393 -9.22 32.96 6.06
C ASP A 393 -10.11 32.78 7.31
N VAL A 394 -9.52 33.11 8.46
CA VAL A 394 -10.07 33.03 9.81
C VAL A 394 -11.41 33.77 9.94
N SER A 395 -11.71 34.66 8.99
CA SER A 395 -12.98 35.40 8.92
C SER A 395 -14.15 34.57 8.40
N THR A 396 -13.89 33.45 7.72
CA THR A 396 -14.92 32.55 7.18
C THR A 396 -15.23 31.42 8.17
N ALA A 397 -15.68 31.80 9.36
CA ALA A 397 -16.65 30.91 10.01
C ALA A 397 -17.80 30.78 9.02
N ASP A 398 -18.12 29.56 8.60
CA ASP A 398 -19.39 29.26 7.96
C ASP A 398 -20.53 29.87 8.80
N GLU A 399 -21.67 30.15 8.18
CA GLU A 399 -22.79 30.87 8.81
C GLU A 399 -23.26 30.22 10.14
N ASP A 400 -22.92 28.94 10.33
CA ASP A 400 -23.19 28.13 11.52
C ASP A 400 -22.08 28.16 12.60
N GLY A 401 -20.97 28.86 12.39
CA GLY A 401 -19.83 28.91 13.32
C GLY A 401 -19.01 27.62 13.41
N ASN A 402 -19.13 26.73 12.42
CA ASN A 402 -18.49 25.43 12.38
C ASN A 402 -17.04 25.49 11.86
N LYS A 403 -16.10 25.15 12.75
CA LYS A 403 -14.66 25.09 12.44
C LYS A 403 -14.27 23.88 11.59
N LYS A 404 -15.00 23.56 10.52
CA LYS A 404 -14.79 22.37 9.67
C LYS A 404 -13.38 22.32 9.08
N ASN A 405 -12.83 23.46 8.69
CA ASN A 405 -11.46 23.57 8.16
C ASN A 405 -10.39 23.20 9.19
N ILE A 406 -10.64 23.45 10.49
CA ILE A 406 -9.69 23.10 11.56
C ILE A 406 -9.57 21.59 11.71
N TYR A 407 -10.70 20.87 11.68
CA TYR A 407 -10.67 19.40 11.79
C TYR A 407 -9.96 18.75 10.60
N VAL A 408 -10.19 19.25 9.39
CA VAL A 408 -9.52 18.75 8.18
C VAL A 408 -8.02 19.02 8.25
N ARG A 409 -7.63 20.24 8.66
CA ARG A 409 -6.23 20.63 8.89
C ARG A 409 -5.55 19.71 9.90
N ASP A 410 -6.15 19.54 11.07
CA ASP A 410 -5.56 18.75 12.15
C ASP A 410 -5.45 17.27 11.76
N ALA A 411 -6.46 16.73 11.05
CA ALA A 411 -6.40 15.38 10.51
C ALA A 411 -5.31 15.20 9.44
N ALA A 412 -5.09 16.20 8.58
CA ALA A 412 -4.03 16.18 7.58
C ALA A 412 -2.63 16.28 8.20
N ILE A 413 -2.46 17.14 9.21
CA ILE A 413 -1.20 17.23 9.97
C ILE A 413 -0.93 15.89 10.67
N ASP A 414 -1.91 15.35 11.40
CA ASP A 414 -1.79 14.05 12.06
C ASP A 414 -1.42 12.93 11.07
N ALA A 415 -2.14 12.84 9.95
CA ALA A 415 -1.85 11.86 8.91
C ALA A 415 -0.42 11.99 8.36
N SER A 416 0.04 13.22 8.09
CA SER A 416 1.39 13.45 7.57
C SER A 416 2.50 13.03 8.55
N PHE A 417 2.40 13.39 9.82
CA PHE A 417 3.41 13.05 10.83
C PHE A 417 3.36 11.59 11.26
N VAL A 418 2.17 10.99 11.37
CA VAL A 418 2.03 9.55 11.63
C VAL A 418 2.63 8.74 10.49
N THR A 419 2.41 9.16 9.24
CA THR A 419 3.01 8.52 8.06
C THR A 419 4.54 8.64 8.08
N PHE A 420 5.07 9.83 8.39
CA PHE A 420 6.50 10.05 8.50
C PHE A 420 7.15 9.23 9.64
N ASP A 421 6.51 9.14 10.80
CA ASP A 421 6.96 8.31 11.92
C ASP A 421 6.90 6.81 11.58
N ALA A 422 5.89 6.38 10.84
CA ALA A 422 5.80 5.00 10.33
C ALA A 422 6.95 4.68 9.35
N MET A 423 7.32 5.61 8.46
CA MET A 423 8.53 5.46 7.63
C MET A 423 9.79 5.38 8.50
N LEU A 424 9.88 6.20 9.55
CA LEU A 424 11.06 6.24 10.43
C LEU A 424 11.29 4.97 11.21
N ARG A 425 10.25 4.21 11.49
CA ARG A 425 10.33 2.91 12.18
C ARG A 425 10.32 1.72 11.23
N SER A 426 10.20 1.96 9.93
CA SER A 426 10.22 0.91 8.93
C SER A 426 11.66 0.56 8.59
N ASP A 427 12.00 -0.72 8.67
CA ASP A 427 13.28 -1.24 8.18
C ASP A 427 13.25 -1.50 6.66
N VAL A 428 12.07 -1.39 6.06
CA VAL A 428 11.80 -1.78 4.67
C VAL A 428 11.82 -0.56 3.74
N VAL A 429 11.51 0.62 4.26
CA VAL A 429 11.34 1.85 3.47
C VAL A 429 12.24 2.95 3.98
N GLU A 430 13.14 3.40 3.10
CA GLU A 430 13.96 4.58 3.36
C GLU A 430 13.24 5.87 2.95
N ARG A 431 13.51 6.94 3.69
CA ARG A 431 13.06 8.29 3.31
C ARG A 431 13.90 8.80 2.15
N ASN A 432 13.28 9.60 1.29
CA ASN A 432 13.97 10.24 0.18
C ASN A 432 13.62 11.74 0.12
N SER A 433 14.11 12.43 -0.90
CA SER A 433 13.90 13.88 -1.00
C SER A 433 12.43 14.27 -1.13
N ALA A 434 11.61 13.43 -1.76
CA ALA A 434 10.18 13.69 -1.92
C ALA A 434 9.44 13.65 -0.57
N THR A 435 9.87 12.79 0.35
CA THR A 435 9.35 12.74 1.72
C THR A 435 9.48 14.09 2.40
N TYR A 436 10.66 14.69 2.36
CA TYR A 436 10.94 15.98 2.99
C TYR A 436 10.29 17.15 2.25
N ASP A 437 10.27 17.14 0.91
CA ASP A 437 9.56 18.13 0.09
C ASP A 437 8.08 18.20 0.49
N TYR A 438 7.36 17.08 0.45
CA TYR A 438 5.94 17.06 0.77
C TYR A 438 5.66 17.38 2.23
N LEU A 439 6.49 16.91 3.17
CA LEU A 439 6.28 17.19 4.59
C LEU A 439 6.52 18.68 4.91
N ILE A 440 7.52 19.32 4.30
CA ILE A 440 7.74 20.77 4.43
C ILE A 440 6.54 21.54 3.86
N ARG A 441 6.05 21.19 2.66
CA ARG A 441 4.85 21.82 2.09
C ARG A 441 3.63 21.65 2.98
N ALA A 442 3.43 20.46 3.56
CA ALA A 442 2.35 20.21 4.50
C ALA A 442 2.47 21.08 5.76
N VAL A 443 3.66 21.17 6.38
CA VAL A 443 3.89 22.01 7.56
C VAL A 443 3.68 23.49 7.25
N THR A 444 4.26 23.97 6.15
CA THR A 444 4.13 25.35 5.68
C THR A 444 2.68 25.73 5.44
N LYS A 445 1.94 24.87 4.75
CA LYS A 445 0.55 25.15 4.38
C LYS A 445 -0.40 24.99 5.56
N LEU A 446 -0.26 23.92 6.34
CA LEU A 446 -1.27 23.51 7.32
C LEU A 446 -1.03 24.10 8.72
N MET A 447 0.20 24.51 9.07
CA MET A 447 0.46 25.11 10.38
C MET A 447 0.30 26.63 10.33
N PRO A 448 -0.28 27.25 11.37
CA PRO A 448 -0.26 28.70 11.51
C PRO A 448 1.16 29.24 11.57
N THR A 449 1.39 30.41 10.95
CA THR A 449 2.66 31.12 10.99
C THR A 449 3.06 31.38 12.44
N SER A 450 4.19 30.78 12.83
CA SER A 450 4.67 30.81 14.21
C SER A 450 6.13 30.36 14.29
N ARG A 451 6.81 30.74 15.37
CA ARG A 451 8.17 30.25 15.66
C ARG A 451 8.26 28.72 15.67
N THR A 452 7.20 28.04 16.13
CA THR A 452 7.13 26.58 16.15
C THR A 452 7.17 25.99 14.74
N GLN A 453 6.44 26.58 13.79
CA GLN A 453 6.48 26.16 12.40
C GLN A 453 7.90 26.28 11.83
N GLY A 454 8.57 27.41 12.08
CA GLY A 454 9.97 27.62 11.66
C GLY A 454 10.94 26.59 12.25
N ASN A 455 10.80 26.28 13.54
CA ASN A 455 11.63 25.25 14.20
C ASN A 455 11.43 23.86 13.58
N ILE A 456 10.18 23.50 13.23
CA ILE A 456 9.87 22.22 12.59
C ILE A 456 10.50 22.18 11.19
N ILE A 457 10.33 23.23 10.37
CA ILE A 457 10.91 23.31 9.03
C ILE A 457 12.44 23.22 9.09
N TYR A 458 13.08 23.93 10.04
CA TYR A 458 14.53 23.85 10.27
C TYR A 458 14.98 22.43 10.64
N ALA A 459 14.24 21.74 11.51
CA ALA A 459 14.53 20.37 11.90
C ALA A 459 14.41 19.40 10.71
N LEU A 460 13.37 19.55 9.88
CA LEU A 460 13.19 18.76 8.67
C LEU A 460 14.32 18.98 7.65
N TYR A 461 14.72 20.24 7.43
CA TYR A 461 15.88 20.56 6.60
C TYR A 461 17.17 19.92 7.10
N THR A 462 17.45 20.06 8.40
CA THR A 462 18.65 19.49 9.03
C THR A 462 18.66 17.98 8.88
N LYS A 463 17.52 17.33 9.12
CA LYS A 463 17.37 15.88 8.97
C LYS A 463 17.57 15.42 7.53
N ALA A 464 16.98 16.11 6.56
CA ALA A 464 17.19 15.80 5.14
C ALA A 464 18.66 15.87 4.74
N ARG A 465 19.43 16.79 5.33
CA ARG A 465 20.88 16.92 5.10
C ARG A 465 21.68 15.82 5.79
N GLU A 466 21.36 15.50 7.04
CA GLU A 466 21.99 14.38 7.76
C GLU A 466 21.85 13.06 7.01
N GLU A 467 20.67 12.81 6.43
CA GLU A 467 20.38 11.62 5.64
C GLU A 467 20.92 11.69 4.21
N GLY A 468 21.41 12.86 3.78
CA GLY A 468 21.95 13.06 2.43
C GLY A 468 20.89 13.06 1.34
N VAL A 469 19.62 13.28 1.67
CA VAL A 469 18.48 13.30 0.73
C VAL A 469 18.00 14.71 0.41
N TYR A 470 18.78 15.73 0.75
CA TYR A 470 18.50 17.11 0.37
C TYR A 470 18.61 17.31 -1.15
N SER A 471 17.55 17.83 -1.78
CA SER A 471 17.46 18.03 -3.22
C SER A 471 16.91 19.42 -3.58
N GLU A 472 16.94 19.75 -4.86
CA GLU A 472 16.37 21.00 -5.38
C GLU A 472 14.87 21.14 -5.10
N ALA A 473 14.13 20.03 -5.06
CA ALA A 473 12.72 20.04 -4.71
C ALA A 473 12.51 20.45 -3.24
N VAL A 474 13.34 19.92 -2.32
CA VAL A 474 13.32 20.31 -0.90
C VAL A 474 13.69 21.80 -0.76
N ARG A 475 14.68 22.27 -1.53
CA ARG A 475 15.06 23.70 -1.57
C ARG A 475 13.89 24.56 -2.06
N GLN A 476 13.21 24.16 -3.12
CA GLN A 476 12.06 24.90 -3.65
C GLN A 476 10.92 24.94 -2.63
N ALA A 477 10.61 23.83 -1.96
CA ALA A 477 9.60 23.78 -0.90
C ALA A 477 9.90 24.75 0.25
N LEU A 478 11.18 24.92 0.57
CA LEU A 478 11.65 25.90 1.55
C LEU A 478 11.47 27.34 1.04
N MET A 479 11.77 27.61 -0.24
CA MET A 479 11.56 28.93 -0.85
C MET A 479 10.09 29.33 -0.93
N ASP A 480 9.22 28.35 -1.18
CA ASP A 480 7.77 28.55 -1.27
C ASP A 480 7.14 28.79 0.11
N ALA A 481 7.83 28.45 1.20
CA ALA A 481 7.36 28.67 2.55
C ALA A 481 7.48 30.14 2.93
N SER A 482 6.43 30.94 2.70
CA SER A 482 6.37 32.38 3.01
C SER A 482 7.02 32.71 4.36
N ILE A 483 8.22 33.30 4.29
CA ILE A 483 9.19 33.34 5.39
C ILE A 483 8.94 34.54 6.31
N GLU A 484 8.32 35.58 5.78
CA GLU A 484 8.28 36.92 6.39
C GLU A 484 7.58 36.92 7.75
N ASP A 485 6.64 35.99 7.97
CA ASP A 485 5.82 35.92 9.18
C ASP A 485 6.20 34.81 10.17
N ILE A 486 7.22 33.98 9.88
CA ILE A 486 7.57 32.82 10.71
C ILE A 486 8.45 33.22 11.92
N GLY A 487 9.17 34.32 11.81
CA GLY A 487 9.99 34.93 12.88
C GLY A 487 11.40 35.30 12.44
N GLU A 488 11.97 36.33 13.08
CA GLU A 488 13.27 36.93 12.69
C GLU A 488 14.45 35.94 12.71
N GLU A 489 14.51 35.05 13.71
CA GLU A 489 15.58 34.05 13.83
C GLU A 489 15.56 33.07 12.64
N PHE A 490 14.37 32.58 12.28
CA PHE A 490 14.20 31.68 11.14
C PHE A 490 14.50 32.41 9.83
N ALA A 491 14.02 33.64 9.66
CA ALA A 491 14.29 34.45 8.47
C ALA A 491 15.80 34.70 8.28
N LYS A 492 16.53 35.03 9.35
CA LYS A 492 17.98 35.22 9.32
C LYS A 492 18.71 33.92 8.97
N TRP A 493 18.33 32.81 9.58
CA TRP A 493 18.88 31.50 9.23
C TRP A 493 18.63 31.17 7.75
N PHE A 494 17.39 31.33 7.28
CA PHE A 494 16.98 31.00 5.93
C PHE A 494 17.75 31.81 4.89
N GLN A 495 17.89 33.11 5.12
CA GLN A 495 18.63 34.01 4.24
C GLN A 495 20.08 33.52 4.09
N ASN A 496 20.76 33.23 5.20
CA ASN A 496 22.16 32.84 5.21
C ASN A 496 22.41 31.41 4.68
N GLU A 497 21.53 30.46 4.99
CA GLU A 497 21.77 29.03 4.73
C GLU A 497 21.08 28.50 3.46
N VAL A 498 19.97 29.11 3.04
CA VAL A 498 19.14 28.61 1.93
C VAL A 498 19.14 29.55 0.72
N LYS A 499 19.00 30.87 0.92
CA LYS A 499 18.97 31.86 -0.20
C LYS A 499 20.34 32.20 -0.75
N GLU A 500 21.31 32.48 0.12
CA GLU A 500 22.62 32.99 -0.30
C GLU A 500 23.60 31.90 -0.74
N LYS A 501 23.35 30.63 -0.37
CA LYS A 501 24.19 29.52 -0.80
C LYS A 501 23.81 29.07 -2.20
N ASP A 502 24.71 29.35 -3.15
CA ASP A 502 24.64 28.77 -4.49
C ASP A 502 24.79 27.24 -4.43
N VAL A 503 24.31 26.53 -5.46
CA VAL A 503 24.34 25.06 -5.56
C VAL A 503 25.75 24.49 -5.39
N LEU A 504 26.77 25.29 -5.72
CA LEU A 504 28.19 24.94 -5.55
C LEU A 504 28.65 24.92 -4.08
N GLY A 505 27.93 25.61 -3.18
CA GLY A 505 28.21 25.67 -1.75
C GLY A 505 27.80 24.41 -0.98
N TYR A 506 27.03 23.50 -1.60
CA TYR A 506 26.63 22.25 -0.96
C TYR A 506 27.77 21.23 -0.91
N PRO A 507 27.84 20.41 0.17
CA PRO A 507 28.72 19.26 0.25
C PRO A 507 28.70 18.43 -1.03
N GLN A 508 29.88 17.94 -1.45
CA GLN A 508 30.02 17.17 -2.69
C GLN A 508 29.07 15.96 -2.73
N ARG A 509 28.80 15.33 -1.59
CA ARG A 509 27.82 14.24 -1.46
C ARG A 509 26.40 14.67 -1.86
N GLU A 510 25.94 15.83 -1.41
CA GLU A 510 24.61 16.36 -1.77
C GLU A 510 24.54 16.68 -3.28
N ARG A 511 25.64 17.20 -3.85
CA ARG A 511 25.78 17.42 -5.31
C ARG A 511 25.85 16.13 -6.12
N GLN A 512 26.46 15.08 -5.58
CA GLN A 512 26.50 13.76 -6.21
C GLN A 512 25.14 13.08 -6.15
N ASN A 513 24.46 13.13 -5.00
CA ASN A 513 23.13 12.53 -4.84
C ASN A 513 22.10 13.21 -5.76
N SER A 514 22.15 14.54 -5.87
CA SER A 514 21.30 15.26 -6.83
C SER A 514 21.62 14.97 -8.30
N ARG A 515 22.84 14.50 -8.63
CA ARG A 515 23.18 14.01 -9.98
C ARG A 515 22.73 12.58 -10.19
N ILE A 516 23.04 11.68 -9.24
CA ILE A 516 22.66 10.27 -9.29
C ILE A 516 21.14 10.14 -9.47
N LEU A 517 20.35 10.88 -8.68
CA LEU A 517 18.89 10.92 -8.80
C LEU A 517 18.38 11.51 -10.13
N ARG A 518 19.15 12.39 -10.81
CA ARG A 518 18.78 12.90 -12.14
C ARG A 518 19.03 11.89 -13.25
N TYR A 519 20.04 11.04 -13.09
CA TYR A 519 20.41 10.01 -14.07
C TYR A 519 19.70 8.68 -13.82
N GLN A 520 19.22 8.41 -12.60
CA GLN A 520 18.43 7.23 -12.21
C GLN A 520 16.91 7.40 -12.40
N ILE A 521 16.44 8.49 -13.05
CA ILE A 521 15.03 8.61 -13.46
C ILE A 521 14.60 7.44 -14.39
N GLY A 522 15.57 6.71 -14.96
CA GLY A 522 15.31 5.45 -15.68
C GLY A 522 15.34 4.16 -14.85
N ASP A 523 15.87 4.17 -13.61
CA ASP A 523 16.13 2.94 -12.82
C ASP A 523 15.29 2.81 -11.53
N ASP A 524 14.84 3.91 -10.92
CA ASP A 524 14.18 3.88 -9.58
C ASP A 524 12.66 4.16 -9.60
N THR A 525 12.02 4.22 -10.77
CA THR A 525 10.55 4.24 -10.87
C THR A 525 10.01 2.83 -11.04
N TYR A 526 10.26 1.92 -10.09
CA TYR A 526 9.40 0.78 -9.74
C TYR A 526 9.79 0.17 -8.39
#